data_AF-A0A1F6YCD9-F1
#
_entry.id   AF-A0A1F6YCD9-F1
#
_cell.length_a   1.000
_cell.length_b   1.000
_cell.length_c   1.000
_cell.angle_alpha   90.00
_cell.angle_beta   90.00
_cell.angle_gamma   90.00
#
_symmetry.space_group_name_H-M   'P 1'
#
loop_
_entity.id
_entity.type
_entity.pdbx_description
1 polymer ?
#
loop_
_entity_poly.entity_id
_entity_poly.type
_entity_poly.pdbx_seq_one_letter_code
_entity_poly.pdbx_strand_id
1 'polypeptide(L)'
;MISQHLDKNNLHHAYLIEGARGEIVPEIVKFLKSLGINTVGNPDFCHIVIDNFKIDEAFDLRAMSSNKSFSSVKKVFVICVNSFSLDAQNVLLKMFEEPIQNTHFFLIVPDANALLKTLVSRFYLIKPKAEAGDELEAKKFLAMPLKNRIDFIKELLIEPEEKDEEGNEIIALDSTRSKALKFLNALEGALHRKFLKNSAGFTLPLRGGTYAAQNFSGTCFEHFFKVREFLRMPGSSTKSLMESVALIIPIFKN
;
A
#
# COMPACT_ATOMS: atom_id res chain seq x y z
N MET A 1 5.17 3.37 -13.62
CA MET A 1 5.89 2.45 -12.71
C MET A 1 5.76 0.98 -13.11
N ILE A 2 4.55 0.52 -13.47
CA ILE A 2 4.28 -0.92 -13.65
C ILE A 2 4.71 -1.48 -15.00
N SER A 3 4.86 -0.63 -16.03
CA SER A 3 5.11 -1.04 -17.42
C SER A 3 6.40 -1.84 -17.62
N GLN A 4 7.38 -1.71 -16.72
CA GLN A 4 8.64 -2.47 -16.75
C GLN A 4 8.45 -3.93 -16.34
N HIS A 5 7.36 -4.24 -15.62
CA HIS A 5 7.04 -5.57 -15.10
C HIS A 5 6.01 -6.31 -15.94
N LEU A 6 5.35 -5.62 -16.88
CA LEU A 6 4.27 -6.18 -17.69
C LEU A 6 4.80 -6.53 -19.09
N ASP A 7 5.07 -7.81 -19.30
CA ASP A 7 5.43 -8.33 -20.62
C ASP A 7 4.17 -8.54 -21.46
N LYS A 8 4.15 -7.97 -22.67
CA LYS A 8 3.03 -8.09 -23.61
C LYS A 8 2.83 -9.52 -24.11
N ASN A 9 3.92 -10.29 -24.21
CA ASN A 9 3.91 -11.63 -24.79
C ASN A 9 3.73 -12.72 -23.73
N ASN A 10 4.07 -12.43 -22.46
CA ASN A 10 4.00 -13.40 -21.37
C ASN A 10 3.49 -12.75 -20.08
N LEU A 11 2.19 -12.47 -20.04
CA LEU A 11 1.56 -11.94 -18.83
C LEU A 11 1.42 -13.04 -17.77
N HIS A 12 1.91 -12.76 -16.56
CA HIS A 12 1.59 -13.55 -15.39
C HIS A 12 0.07 -13.58 -15.15
N HIS A 13 -0.43 -14.67 -14.58
CA HIS A 13 -1.87 -14.83 -14.32
C HIS A 13 -2.36 -13.91 -13.19
N ALA A 14 -1.50 -13.55 -12.23
CA ALA A 14 -1.88 -12.70 -11.10
C ALA A 14 -0.76 -11.74 -10.68
N TYR A 15 -1.06 -10.44 -10.63
CA TYR A 15 -0.17 -9.38 -10.18
C TYR A 15 -0.68 -8.78 -8.89
N LEU A 16 0.23 -8.61 -7.92
CA LEU A 16 -0.03 -7.90 -6.68
C LEU A 16 0.76 -6.59 -6.73
N ILE A 17 0.09 -5.46 -6.72
CA ILE A 17 0.70 -4.14 -6.87
C ILE A 17 0.47 -3.36 -5.59
N GLU A 18 1.55 -2.99 -4.93
CA GLU A 18 1.52 -2.14 -3.75
C GLU A 18 1.51 -0.66 -4.17
N GLY A 19 0.56 0.13 -3.67
CA GLY A 19 0.53 1.59 -3.87
C GLY A 19 -0.86 2.19 -4.04
N ALA A 20 -0.89 3.45 -4.50
CA ALA A 20 -2.11 4.23 -4.61
C ALA A 20 -2.91 3.84 -5.86
N ARG A 21 -4.20 3.49 -5.68
CA ARG A 21 -5.10 3.12 -6.78
C ARG A 21 -5.22 4.21 -7.86
N GLY A 22 -5.19 5.49 -7.47
CA GLY A 22 -5.28 6.63 -8.40
C GLY A 22 -4.13 6.72 -9.40
N GLU A 23 -2.93 6.28 -9.01
CA GLU A 23 -1.76 6.25 -9.90
C GLU A 23 -1.71 4.95 -10.72
N ILE A 24 -2.05 3.82 -10.10
CA ILE A 24 -1.85 2.50 -10.68
C ILE A 24 -2.94 2.14 -11.70
N VAL A 25 -4.21 2.40 -11.40
CA VAL A 25 -5.34 2.01 -12.28
C VAL A 25 -5.20 2.65 -13.67
N PRO A 26 -4.90 3.95 -13.82
CA PRO A 26 -4.69 4.55 -15.13
C PRO A 26 -3.51 3.94 -15.91
N GLU A 27 -2.43 3.55 -15.23
CA GLU A 27 -1.30 2.87 -15.86
C GLU A 27 -1.72 1.48 -16.40
N ILE A 28 -2.50 0.71 -15.64
CA ILE A 28 -3.01 -0.61 -16.07
C ILE A 28 -3.92 -0.43 -17.28
N VAL A 29 -4.85 0.52 -17.23
CA VAL A 29 -5.79 0.79 -18.33
C VAL A 29 -5.04 1.17 -19.61
N LYS A 30 -4.00 2.02 -19.51
CA LYS A 30 -3.13 2.36 -20.65
C LYS A 30 -2.42 1.12 -21.21
N PHE A 31 -1.90 0.26 -20.34
CA PHE A 31 -1.26 -0.98 -20.74
C PHE A 31 -2.22 -1.93 -21.46
N LEU A 32 -3.43 -2.14 -20.92
CA LEU A 32 -4.46 -3.00 -21.53
C LEU A 32 -4.89 -2.49 -22.91
N LYS A 33 -5.06 -1.17 -23.07
CA LYS A 33 -5.31 -0.55 -24.38
C LYS A 33 -4.19 -0.83 -25.38
N SER A 34 -2.93 -0.82 -24.94
CA SER A 34 -1.79 -1.17 -25.80
C SER A 34 -1.73 -2.64 -26.23
N LEU A 35 -2.49 -3.51 -25.54
CA LEU A 35 -2.71 -4.91 -25.91
C LEU A 35 -3.97 -5.11 -26.78
N GLY A 36 -4.69 -4.04 -27.11
CA GLY A 36 -5.94 -4.10 -27.86
C GLY A 36 -7.16 -4.52 -27.01
N ILE A 37 -7.04 -4.51 -25.67
CA ILE A 37 -8.16 -4.80 -24.78
C ILE A 37 -8.89 -3.49 -24.46
N ASN A 38 -10.13 -3.37 -24.93
CA ASN A 38 -11.00 -2.26 -24.58
C ASN A 38 -11.49 -2.42 -23.13
N THR A 39 -11.40 -1.35 -22.34
CA THR A 39 -11.83 -1.33 -20.93
C THR A 39 -13.23 -0.75 -20.74
N VAL A 40 -13.83 -0.19 -21.80
CA VAL A 40 -15.17 0.42 -21.76
C VAL A 40 -16.16 -0.52 -22.45
N GLY A 41 -17.24 -0.89 -21.75
CA GLY A 41 -18.29 -1.76 -22.28
C GLY A 41 -17.86 -3.20 -22.56
N ASN A 42 -16.72 -3.64 -22.00
CA ASN A 42 -16.17 -4.97 -22.24
C ASN A 42 -16.59 -5.94 -21.12
N PRO A 43 -17.37 -6.99 -21.41
CA PRO A 43 -17.79 -7.99 -20.41
C PRO A 43 -16.62 -8.82 -19.86
N ASP A 44 -15.48 -8.83 -20.55
CA ASP A 44 -14.26 -9.52 -20.13
C ASP A 44 -13.32 -8.61 -19.30
N PHE A 45 -13.68 -7.35 -19.06
CA PHE A 45 -12.97 -6.44 -18.16
C PHE A 45 -13.83 -6.11 -16.93
N CYS A 46 -13.31 -6.41 -15.74
CA CYS A 46 -13.99 -6.12 -14.48
C CYS A 46 -13.10 -5.24 -13.60
N HIS A 47 -13.62 -4.08 -13.20
CA HIS A 47 -12.97 -3.19 -12.25
C HIS A 47 -13.79 -3.18 -10.95
N ILE A 48 -13.18 -3.67 -9.87
CA ILE A 48 -13.81 -3.82 -8.56
C ILE A 48 -13.07 -2.92 -7.57
N VAL A 49 -13.81 -2.09 -6.85
CA VAL A 49 -13.25 -1.21 -5.81
C VAL A 49 -14.00 -1.49 -4.51
N ILE A 50 -13.30 -2.09 -3.54
CA ILE A 50 -13.87 -2.51 -2.26
C ILE A 50 -12.92 -2.06 -1.15
N ASP A 51 -13.43 -1.38 -0.13
CA ASP A 51 -12.57 -1.02 1.00
C ASP A 51 -12.18 -2.24 1.86
N ASN A 52 -13.17 -3.01 2.30
CA ASN A 52 -12.97 -4.19 3.14
C ASN A 52 -13.45 -5.44 2.41
N PHE A 53 -12.52 -6.22 1.88
CA PHE A 53 -12.80 -7.42 1.10
C PHE A 53 -13.02 -8.61 2.04
N LYS A 54 -14.26 -9.13 2.07
CA LYS A 54 -14.64 -10.23 2.96
C LYS A 54 -14.85 -11.51 2.14
N ILE A 55 -15.34 -12.53 2.85
CA ILE A 55 -15.45 -13.88 2.31
C ILE A 55 -16.45 -13.97 1.16
N ASP A 56 -17.56 -13.22 1.24
CA ASP A 56 -18.61 -13.22 0.22
C ASP A 56 -18.08 -12.68 -1.11
N GLU A 57 -17.32 -11.58 -1.06
CA GLU A 57 -16.69 -10.98 -2.23
C GLU A 57 -15.62 -11.90 -2.83
N ALA A 58 -14.96 -12.74 -2.02
CA ALA A 58 -14.04 -13.77 -2.51
C ALA A 58 -14.76 -14.87 -3.30
N PHE A 59 -15.94 -15.29 -2.85
CA PHE A 59 -16.76 -16.25 -3.57
C PHE A 59 -17.33 -15.67 -4.86
N ASP A 60 -17.80 -14.42 -4.82
CA ASP A 60 -18.30 -13.72 -6.00
C ASP A 60 -17.19 -13.58 -7.05
N LEU A 61 -16.00 -13.15 -6.65
CA LEU A 61 -14.85 -13.04 -7.55
C LEU A 61 -14.51 -14.39 -8.21
N ARG A 62 -14.52 -15.48 -7.42
CA ARG A 62 -14.27 -16.83 -7.92
C ARG A 62 -15.34 -17.29 -8.91
N ALA A 63 -16.60 -17.00 -8.63
CA ALA A 63 -17.70 -17.32 -9.53
C ALA A 63 -17.57 -16.54 -10.85
N MET A 64 -17.28 -15.23 -10.76
CA MET A 64 -17.05 -14.38 -11.91
C MET A 64 -15.87 -14.87 -12.74
N SER A 65 -14.74 -15.25 -12.12
CA SER A 65 -13.56 -15.71 -12.85
C SER A 65 -13.75 -17.06 -13.54
N SER A 66 -14.58 -17.94 -12.98
CA SER A 66 -14.83 -19.28 -13.53
C SER A 66 -15.67 -19.26 -14.82
N ASN A 67 -16.42 -18.18 -15.06
CA ASN A 67 -17.20 -18.02 -16.29
C ASN A 67 -16.28 -17.81 -17.50
N LYS A 68 -16.54 -18.57 -18.58
CA LYS A 68 -15.81 -18.45 -19.86
C LYS A 68 -15.83 -17.00 -20.37
N SER A 69 -14.72 -16.56 -20.95
CA SER A 69 -14.64 -15.26 -21.62
C SER A 69 -15.60 -15.18 -22.79
N PHE A 70 -16.22 -14.02 -22.99
CA PHE A 70 -17.15 -13.78 -24.10
C PHE A 70 -16.42 -13.57 -25.44
N SER A 71 -15.27 -12.88 -25.42
CA SER A 71 -14.57 -12.44 -26.64
C SER A 71 -13.36 -13.31 -27.02
N SER A 72 -13.09 -14.43 -26.34
CA SER A 72 -11.97 -15.36 -26.60
C SER A 72 -10.54 -14.79 -26.55
N VAL A 73 -10.34 -13.52 -26.14
CA VAL A 73 -9.02 -12.87 -26.05
C VAL A 73 -8.40 -13.09 -24.67
N LYS A 74 -8.77 -12.27 -23.68
CA LYS A 74 -8.28 -12.32 -22.31
C LYS A 74 -9.32 -11.71 -21.37
N LYS A 75 -9.57 -12.35 -20.24
CA LYS A 75 -10.39 -11.84 -19.16
C LYS A 75 -9.52 -11.15 -18.13
N VAL A 76 -9.85 -9.93 -17.74
CA VAL A 76 -9.02 -9.11 -16.86
C VAL A 76 -9.84 -8.60 -15.68
N PHE A 77 -9.32 -8.86 -14.48
CA PHE A 77 -9.86 -8.34 -13.23
C PHE A 77 -8.87 -7.33 -12.65
N VAL A 78 -9.33 -6.11 -12.41
CA VAL A 78 -8.59 -5.09 -11.65
C VAL A 78 -9.33 -4.89 -10.34
N ILE A 79 -8.70 -5.24 -9.23
CA ILE A 79 -9.31 -5.29 -7.91
C ILE A 79 -8.53 -4.32 -7.02
N CYS A 80 -9.17 -3.23 -6.60
CA CYS A 80 -8.60 -2.27 -5.67
C CYS A 80 -9.16 -2.54 -4.27
N VAL A 81 -8.29 -2.91 -3.34
CA VAL A 81 -8.69 -3.27 -1.97
C VAL A 81 -7.83 -2.58 -0.92
N ASN A 82 -8.47 -1.99 0.10
CA ASN A 82 -7.76 -1.39 1.22
C ASN A 82 -7.41 -2.41 2.32
N SER A 83 -8.31 -3.34 2.64
CA SER A 83 -8.08 -4.41 3.61
C SER A 83 -8.78 -5.73 3.24
N PHE A 84 -8.25 -6.85 3.72
CA PHE A 84 -8.82 -8.19 3.52
C PHE A 84 -9.14 -8.86 4.86
N SER A 85 -10.30 -9.53 4.95
CA SER A 85 -10.53 -10.48 6.03
C SER A 85 -9.65 -11.72 5.86
N LEU A 86 -9.28 -12.37 6.98
CA LEU A 86 -8.45 -13.57 6.94
C LEU A 86 -9.12 -14.70 6.13
N ASP A 87 -10.43 -14.88 6.31
CA ASP A 87 -11.20 -15.89 5.61
C ASP A 87 -11.23 -15.66 4.10
N ALA A 88 -11.36 -14.40 3.67
CA ALA A 88 -11.29 -14.04 2.26
C ALA A 88 -9.95 -14.43 1.63
N GLN A 89 -8.85 -14.14 2.33
CA GLN A 89 -7.51 -14.49 1.86
C GLN A 89 -7.35 -16.01 1.70
N ASN A 90 -7.88 -16.80 2.64
CA ASN A 90 -7.85 -18.25 2.57
C ASN A 90 -8.67 -18.82 1.40
N VAL A 91 -9.80 -18.19 1.05
CA VAL A 91 -10.57 -18.56 -0.16
C VAL A 91 -9.76 -18.25 -1.42
N LEU A 92 -9.12 -17.09 -1.48
CA LEU A 92 -8.30 -16.67 -2.62
C LEU A 92 -7.07 -17.56 -2.82
N LEU A 93 -6.49 -18.14 -1.76
CA LEU A 93 -5.37 -19.09 -1.88
C LEU A 93 -5.68 -20.21 -2.87
N LYS A 94 -6.87 -20.83 -2.75
CA LYS A 94 -7.30 -21.92 -3.64
C LYS A 94 -7.57 -21.43 -5.06
N MET A 95 -8.04 -20.20 -5.20
CA MET A 95 -8.34 -19.60 -6.50
C MET A 95 -7.08 -19.28 -7.31
N PHE A 96 -6.00 -18.83 -6.65
CA PHE A 96 -4.74 -18.49 -7.30
C PHE A 96 -3.73 -19.64 -7.36
N GLU A 97 -4.09 -20.81 -6.86
CA GLU A 97 -3.26 -22.02 -6.94
C GLU A 97 -3.32 -22.65 -8.34
N GLU A 98 -4.51 -22.62 -8.96
CA GLU A 98 -4.73 -23.11 -10.33
C GLU A 98 -5.09 -21.93 -11.25
N PRO A 99 -4.17 -21.47 -12.11
CA PRO A 99 -4.44 -20.34 -12.99
C PRO A 99 -5.50 -20.70 -14.03
N ILE A 100 -6.56 -19.90 -14.08
CA ILE A 100 -7.58 -20.01 -15.12
C ILE A 100 -6.98 -19.51 -16.44
N GLN A 101 -7.08 -20.31 -17.50
CA GLN A 101 -6.56 -19.94 -18.82
C GLN A 101 -7.13 -18.60 -19.29
N ASN A 102 -6.25 -17.79 -19.89
CA ASN A 102 -6.56 -16.47 -20.45
C ASN A 102 -7.20 -15.49 -19.45
N THR A 103 -7.03 -15.72 -18.15
CA THR A 103 -7.54 -14.83 -17.09
C THR A 103 -6.38 -14.20 -16.34
N HIS A 104 -6.43 -12.88 -16.20
CA HIS A 104 -5.40 -12.09 -15.53
C HIS A 104 -6.00 -11.26 -14.40
N PHE A 105 -5.32 -11.26 -13.26
CA PHE A 105 -5.72 -10.52 -12.07
C PHE A 105 -4.69 -9.44 -11.76
N PHE A 106 -5.16 -8.24 -11.48
CA PHE A 106 -4.38 -7.13 -10.95
C PHE A 106 -4.98 -6.75 -9.61
N LEU A 107 -4.36 -7.20 -8.53
CA LEU A 107 -4.74 -6.85 -7.18
C LEU A 107 -3.92 -5.66 -6.71
N ILE A 108 -4.58 -4.54 -6.40
CA ILE A 108 -3.95 -3.31 -5.95
C ILE A 108 -4.26 -3.14 -4.47
N VAL A 109 -3.22 -3.05 -3.65
CA VAL A 109 -3.32 -2.89 -2.20
C VAL A 109 -2.42 -1.75 -1.72
N PRO A 110 -2.78 -1.06 -0.63
CA PRO A 110 -1.93 0.00 -0.09
C PRO A 110 -0.64 -0.53 0.54
N ASP A 111 -0.66 -1.76 1.09
CA ASP A 111 0.51 -2.42 1.67
C ASP A 111 0.37 -3.95 1.56
N ALA A 112 1.30 -4.58 0.85
CA ALA A 112 1.32 -6.03 0.65
C ALA A 112 1.63 -6.81 1.94
N ASN A 113 2.22 -6.19 2.95
CA ASN A 113 2.57 -6.87 4.20
C ASN A 113 1.35 -7.21 5.08
N ALA A 114 0.17 -6.62 4.83
CA ALA A 114 -1.08 -7.03 5.48
C ALA A 114 -1.59 -8.39 5.00
N LEU A 115 -1.12 -8.86 3.85
CA LEU A 115 -1.58 -10.10 3.26
C LEU A 115 -0.80 -11.28 3.81
N LEU A 116 -1.45 -12.45 3.85
CA LEU A 116 -0.82 -13.71 4.15
C LEU A 116 0.33 -13.95 3.18
N LYS A 117 1.51 -14.30 3.71
CA LYS A 117 2.70 -14.60 2.90
C LYS A 117 2.43 -15.72 1.88
N THR A 118 1.57 -16.68 2.23
CA THR A 118 1.12 -17.77 1.37
C THR A 118 0.25 -17.29 0.20
N LEU A 119 -0.47 -16.19 0.38
CA LEU A 119 -1.23 -15.57 -0.69
C LEU A 119 -0.28 -14.79 -1.59
N VAL A 120 0.54 -13.92 -1.00
CA VAL A 120 1.54 -13.10 -1.72
C VAL A 120 2.43 -13.96 -2.63
N SER A 121 2.83 -15.16 -2.20
CA SER A 121 3.69 -16.06 -2.99
C SER A 121 3.06 -16.56 -4.30
N ARG A 122 1.74 -16.47 -4.47
CA ARG A 122 1.02 -16.83 -5.70
C ARG A 122 0.92 -15.67 -6.69
N PHE A 123 1.35 -14.47 -6.30
CA PHE A 123 1.33 -13.28 -7.15
C PHE A 123 2.73 -12.88 -7.59
N TYR A 124 2.79 -12.24 -8.75
CA TYR A 124 3.94 -11.41 -9.10
C TYR A 124 3.82 -10.07 -8.37
N LEU A 125 4.65 -9.89 -7.33
CA LEU A 125 4.64 -8.70 -6.47
C LEU A 125 5.40 -7.54 -7.11
N ILE A 126 4.70 -6.43 -7.35
CA ILE A 126 5.26 -5.14 -7.79
C ILE A 126 5.18 -4.17 -6.63
N LYS A 127 6.34 -3.86 -6.04
CA LYS A 127 6.45 -2.84 -5.00
C LYS A 127 6.78 -1.48 -5.60
N PRO A 128 6.33 -0.39 -4.98
CA PRO A 128 6.84 0.93 -5.33
C PRO A 128 8.33 0.97 -5.04
N LYS A 129 9.11 1.45 -6.01
CA LYS A 129 10.47 1.86 -5.72
C LYS A 129 10.35 3.04 -4.77
N ALA A 130 10.95 2.92 -3.59
CA ALA A 130 11.15 4.08 -2.73
C ALA A 130 11.88 5.14 -3.56
N GLU A 131 11.24 6.27 -3.79
CA GLU A 131 11.88 7.34 -4.54
C GLU A 131 13.01 7.91 -3.68
N ALA A 132 14.10 8.34 -4.33
CA ALA A 132 15.21 8.96 -3.62
C ALA A 132 14.77 10.21 -2.83
N GLY A 133 13.68 10.86 -3.28
CA GLY A 133 13.01 11.96 -2.57
C GLY A 133 12.43 11.55 -1.22
N ASP A 134 11.64 10.48 -1.18
CA ASP A 134 11.00 9.98 0.06
C ASP A 134 12.04 9.62 1.12
N GLU A 135 13.14 8.97 0.73
CA GLU A 135 14.20 8.61 1.67
C GLU A 135 14.92 9.86 2.22
N LEU A 136 15.07 10.91 1.39
CA LEU A 136 15.67 12.17 1.81
C LEU A 136 14.75 12.92 2.79
N GLU A 137 13.46 12.97 2.52
CA GLU A 137 12.46 13.58 3.40
C GLU A 137 12.39 12.85 4.75
N ALA A 138 12.35 11.52 4.75
CA ALA A 138 12.41 10.72 5.97
C ALA A 138 13.67 11.02 6.80
N LYS A 139 14.84 11.14 6.16
CA LYS A 139 16.09 11.51 6.85
C LYS A 139 16.03 12.91 7.44
N LYS A 140 15.50 13.88 6.69
CA LYS A 140 15.31 15.26 7.18
C LYS A 140 14.37 15.25 8.39
N PHE A 141 13.25 14.54 8.31
CA PHE A 141 12.27 14.40 9.39
C PHE A 141 12.88 13.84 10.69
N LEU A 142 13.74 12.82 10.59
CA LEU A 142 14.44 12.26 11.75
C LEU A 142 15.36 13.26 12.45
N ALA A 143 15.96 14.19 11.69
CA ALA A 143 16.86 15.23 12.20
C ALA A 143 16.12 16.47 12.76
N MET A 144 14.85 16.66 12.43
CA MET A 144 14.06 17.81 12.87
C MET A 144 13.65 17.71 14.35
N PRO A 145 13.49 18.86 15.05
CA PRO A 145 12.87 18.91 16.38
C PRO A 145 11.36 18.63 16.29
N LEU A 146 10.76 18.26 17.42
CA LEU A 146 9.36 17.81 17.50
C LEU A 146 8.36 18.80 16.88
N LYS A 147 8.51 20.11 17.15
CA LYS A 147 7.62 21.15 16.60
C LYS A 147 7.59 21.10 15.06
N ASN A 148 8.76 21.05 14.44
CA ASN A 148 8.90 21.02 12.99
C ASN A 148 8.42 19.70 12.39
N ARG A 149 8.50 18.58 13.13
CA ARG A 149 7.92 17.30 12.68
C ARG A 149 6.40 17.36 12.56
N ILE A 150 5.73 18.02 13.52
CA ILE A 150 4.27 18.19 13.46
C ILE A 150 3.88 19.09 12.30
N ASP A 151 4.62 20.18 12.07
CA ASP A 151 4.35 21.08 10.94
C ASP A 151 4.61 20.39 9.59
N PHE A 152 5.67 19.57 9.49
CA PHE A 152 5.93 18.74 8.31
C PHE A 152 4.77 17.75 8.03
N ILE A 153 4.23 17.09 9.06
CA ILE A 153 3.08 16.18 8.88
C ILE A 153 1.86 16.93 8.38
N LYS A 154 1.60 18.14 8.89
CA LYS A 154 0.49 18.96 8.38
C LYS A 154 0.67 19.24 6.91
N GLU A 155 1.88 19.61 6.48
CA GLU A 155 2.20 19.90 5.08
C GLU A 155 2.09 18.67 4.18
N LEU A 156 2.59 17.51 4.64
CA LEU A 156 2.52 16.24 3.92
C LEU A 156 1.07 15.79 3.66
N LEU A 157 0.19 16.05 4.63
CA LEU A 157 -1.22 15.68 4.58
C LEU A 157 -2.11 16.78 3.98
N ILE A 158 -1.53 17.84 3.40
CA ILE A 158 -2.32 18.81 2.63
C ILE A 158 -2.95 18.08 1.45
N GLU A 159 -4.28 18.12 1.41
CA GLU A 159 -5.07 17.59 0.32
C GLU A 159 -4.92 18.55 -0.89
N PRO A 160 -4.51 18.07 -2.07
CA PRO A 160 -4.72 18.85 -3.26
C PRO A 160 -6.24 18.95 -3.47
N GLU A 161 -6.77 20.16 -3.57
CA GLU A 161 -8.15 20.39 -4.02
C GLU A 161 -8.24 19.97 -5.51
N GLU A 162 -8.46 18.69 -5.78
CA GLU A 162 -8.86 18.25 -7.11
C GLU A 162 -10.39 18.38 -7.20
N LYS A 163 -10.82 19.27 -8.09
CA LYS A 163 -12.23 19.54 -8.41
C LYS A 163 -12.61 18.78 -9.66
N ASP A 164 -13.76 18.13 -9.65
CA ASP A 164 -14.32 17.49 -10.84
C ASP A 164 -14.75 18.52 -11.88
N GLU A 165 -14.98 18.06 -13.11
CA GLU A 165 -15.57 18.87 -14.20
C GLU A 165 -16.95 19.48 -13.81
N GLU A 166 -17.59 18.96 -12.77
CA GLU A 166 -18.88 19.40 -12.22
C GLU A 166 -18.76 20.27 -10.95
N GLY A 167 -17.54 20.60 -10.50
CA GLY A 167 -17.30 21.49 -9.35
C GLY A 167 -17.54 20.84 -7.99
N ASN A 168 -17.70 19.52 -7.93
CA ASN A 168 -17.76 18.76 -6.70
C ASN A 168 -16.34 18.49 -6.16
N GLU A 169 -16.18 18.61 -4.84
CA GLU A 169 -14.93 18.25 -4.15
C GLU A 169 -14.78 16.71 -4.14
N ILE A 170 -13.87 16.16 -4.95
CA ILE A 170 -13.40 14.79 -4.67
C ILE A 170 -12.45 14.88 -3.50
N ILE A 171 -12.97 14.56 -2.32
CA ILE A 171 -12.11 14.26 -1.18
C ILE A 171 -11.38 12.96 -1.53
N ALA A 172 -10.15 13.08 -2.05
CA ALA A 172 -9.27 11.94 -2.31
C ALA A 172 -8.72 11.40 -0.97
N LEU A 173 -9.60 10.93 -0.10
CA LEU A 173 -9.31 10.30 1.19
C LEU A 173 -8.29 9.14 1.05
N ASP A 174 -8.28 8.48 -0.10
CA ASP A 174 -7.29 7.44 -0.41
C ASP A 174 -5.91 8.00 -0.76
N SER A 175 -5.84 9.24 -1.29
CA SER A 175 -4.57 9.92 -1.58
C SER A 175 -3.85 10.24 -0.27
N THR A 176 -4.53 10.83 0.71
CA THR A 176 -3.94 11.21 2.00
C THR A 176 -3.45 10.00 2.80
N ARG A 177 -4.24 8.92 2.86
CA ARG A 177 -3.82 7.65 3.49
C ARG A 177 -2.65 7.00 2.76
N SER A 178 -2.68 6.98 1.43
CA SER A 178 -1.59 6.43 0.63
C SER A 178 -0.30 7.22 0.82
N LYS A 179 -0.36 8.56 0.86
CA LYS A 179 0.79 9.44 1.18
C LYS A 179 1.34 9.13 2.57
N ALA A 180 0.48 9.01 3.58
CA ALA A 180 0.88 8.68 4.95
C ALA A 180 1.57 7.31 5.02
N LEU A 181 1.05 6.29 4.31
CA LEU A 181 1.65 4.96 4.24
C LEU A 181 3.00 4.95 3.50
N LYS A 182 3.09 5.63 2.36
CA LYS A 182 4.36 5.82 1.62
C LYS A 182 5.43 6.44 2.52
N PHE A 183 5.07 7.52 3.22
CA PHE A 183 5.98 8.19 4.15
C PHE A 183 6.35 7.32 5.35
N LEU A 184 5.39 6.61 5.96
CA LEU A 184 5.64 5.70 7.08
C LEU A 184 6.63 4.60 6.69
N ASN A 185 6.51 4.03 5.48
CA ASN A 185 7.43 3.04 4.95
C ASN A 185 8.85 3.61 4.75
N ALA A 186 8.96 4.82 4.19
CA ALA A 186 10.25 5.51 4.03
C ALA A 186 10.90 5.82 5.40
N LEU A 187 10.09 6.25 6.35
CA LEU A 187 10.51 6.56 7.72
C LEU A 187 10.97 5.32 8.47
N GLU A 188 10.25 4.21 8.37
CA GLU A 188 10.65 2.91 8.93
C GLU A 188 12.02 2.47 8.37
N GLY A 189 12.20 2.55 7.05
CA GLY A 189 13.46 2.21 6.40
C GLY A 189 14.62 3.11 6.83
N ALA A 190 14.40 4.42 6.93
CA ALA A 190 15.40 5.38 7.38
C ALA A 190 15.78 5.17 8.87
N LEU A 191 14.79 4.87 9.71
CA LEU A 191 14.95 4.64 11.14
C LEU A 191 15.70 3.33 11.39
N HIS A 192 15.33 2.24 10.69
CA HIS A 192 16.05 0.96 10.75
C HIS A 192 17.53 1.12 10.37
N ARG A 193 17.83 1.87 9.29
CA ARG A 193 19.21 2.18 8.89
C ARG A 193 19.96 3.00 9.94
N LYS A 194 19.32 3.98 10.59
CA LYS A 194 19.95 4.75 11.69
C LYS A 194 20.22 3.88 12.92
N PHE A 195 19.27 3.03 13.32
CA PHE A 195 19.45 2.12 14.45
C PHE A 195 20.55 1.08 14.20
N LEU A 196 20.66 0.54 12.98
CA LEU A 196 21.74 -0.37 12.61
C LEU A 196 23.12 0.30 12.56
N LYS A 197 23.19 1.60 12.24
CA LYS A 197 24.46 2.35 12.28
C LYS A 197 24.87 2.74 13.71
N ASN A 198 23.89 2.92 14.60
CA ASN A 198 24.10 3.35 15.99
C ASN A 198 24.08 2.19 17.01
N SER A 199 23.92 0.94 16.58
CA SER A 199 23.92 -0.24 17.46
C SER A 199 25.28 -0.53 18.11
N ALA A 200 26.34 0.14 17.64
CA ALA A 200 27.58 0.29 18.39
C ALA A 200 27.47 1.46 19.40
N GLY A 201 26.76 1.25 20.52
CA GLY A 201 26.98 2.05 21.75
C GLY A 201 25.93 3.09 22.16
N PHE A 202 24.62 2.89 21.92
CA PHE A 202 23.59 3.82 22.41
C PHE A 202 22.85 3.28 23.66
N THR A 203 23.10 3.89 24.82
CA THR A 203 22.24 3.81 26.01
C THR A 203 21.57 5.17 26.22
N LEU A 204 20.24 5.21 26.28
CA LEU A 204 19.49 6.45 26.54
C LEU A 204 19.29 6.64 28.04
N PRO A 205 19.61 7.82 28.61
CA PRO A 205 19.25 8.12 29.98
C PRO A 205 17.78 8.53 30.02
N LEU A 206 16.91 7.63 30.49
CA LEU A 206 15.54 7.96 30.88
C LEU A 206 15.45 8.01 32.41
N ARG A 207 14.60 8.91 32.91
CA ARG A 207 14.31 9.09 34.34
C ARG A 207 13.67 7.79 34.86
N GLY A 208 14.49 6.90 35.42
CA GLY A 208 14.06 5.59 35.92
C GLY A 208 15.01 4.41 35.59
N GLY A 209 16.03 4.60 34.75
CA GLY A 209 17.05 3.58 34.51
C GLY A 209 17.62 3.57 33.09
N THR A 210 18.67 2.77 32.88
CA THR A 210 19.27 2.50 31.57
C THR A 210 18.57 1.31 30.91
N TYR A 211 17.75 1.56 29.89
CA TYR A 211 17.18 0.50 29.06
C TYR A 211 18.05 0.31 27.82
N ALA A 212 18.31 -0.92 27.42
CA ALA A 212 19.00 -1.21 26.16
C ALA A 212 18.22 -0.58 24.99
N ALA A 213 18.90 0.07 24.05
CA ALA A 213 18.29 0.69 22.86
C ALA A 213 17.38 -0.27 22.06
N GLN A 214 17.59 -1.58 22.21
CA GLN A 214 16.80 -2.67 21.62
C GLN A 214 15.32 -2.64 22.07
N ASN A 215 15.04 -2.27 23.32
CA ASN A 215 13.67 -2.21 23.85
C ASN A 215 12.90 -1.00 23.28
N PHE A 216 13.59 0.11 23.03
CA PHE A 216 12.99 1.33 22.50
C PHE A 216 12.78 1.28 20.98
N SER A 217 13.68 0.63 20.24
CA SER A 217 13.41 0.30 18.83
C SER A 217 12.17 -0.58 18.71
N GLY A 218 12.02 -1.58 19.60
CA GLY A 218 10.84 -2.42 19.65
C GLY A 218 9.54 -1.62 19.81
N THR A 219 9.46 -0.74 20.81
CA THR A 219 8.24 0.06 21.05
C THR A 219 7.91 1.02 19.90
N CYS A 220 8.93 1.60 19.23
CA CYS A 220 8.71 2.45 18.06
C CYS A 220 8.13 1.67 16.87
N PHE A 221 8.71 0.53 16.53
CA PHE A 221 8.25 -0.27 15.39
C PHE A 221 6.89 -0.93 15.65
N GLU A 222 6.61 -1.36 16.88
CA GLU A 222 5.29 -1.81 17.30
C GLU A 222 4.23 -0.70 17.13
N HIS A 223 4.58 0.54 17.46
CA HIS A 223 3.69 1.69 17.24
C HIS A 223 3.46 1.95 15.75
N PHE A 224 4.49 1.83 14.91
CA PHE A 224 4.36 1.97 13.46
C PHE A 224 3.43 0.90 12.89
N PHE A 225 3.53 -0.33 13.39
CA PHE A 225 2.65 -1.43 13.00
C PHE A 225 1.18 -1.10 13.33
N LYS A 226 0.89 -0.67 14.57
CA LYS A 226 -0.46 -0.26 14.98
C LYS A 226 -0.99 0.90 14.15
N VAL A 227 -0.18 1.93 13.92
CA VAL A 227 -0.56 3.06 13.08
C VAL A 227 -0.92 2.60 11.68
N ARG A 228 -0.15 1.67 11.11
CA ARG A 228 -0.44 1.09 9.80
C ARG A 228 -1.75 0.31 9.79
N GLU A 229 -2.06 -0.44 10.84
CA GLU A 229 -3.37 -1.10 10.99
C GLU A 229 -4.51 -0.07 11.03
N PHE A 230 -4.42 0.97 11.85
CA PHE A 230 -5.45 1.99 11.95
C PHE A 230 -5.61 2.81 10.66
N LEU A 231 -4.53 3.07 9.92
CA LEU A 231 -4.60 3.75 8.62
C LEU A 231 -5.42 2.96 7.59
N ARG A 232 -5.54 1.63 7.74
CA ARG A 232 -6.38 0.78 6.88
C ARG A 232 -7.85 0.76 7.29
N MET A 233 -8.18 1.21 8.51
CA MET A 233 -9.55 1.21 9.00
C MET A 233 -10.28 2.50 8.59
N PRO A 234 -11.54 2.41 8.14
CA PRO A 234 -12.35 3.60 7.87
C PRO A 234 -12.61 4.39 9.16
N GLY A 235 -12.65 5.72 9.07
CA GLY A 235 -12.95 6.62 10.19
C GLY A 235 -11.75 6.98 11.09
N SER A 236 -10.55 6.44 10.85
CA SER A 236 -9.35 6.85 11.57
C SER A 236 -8.81 8.21 11.08
N SER A 237 -8.35 9.04 12.02
CA SER A 237 -7.71 10.32 11.72
C SER A 237 -6.26 10.10 11.29
N THR A 238 -5.99 10.19 9.97
CA THR A 238 -4.63 10.07 9.41
C THR A 238 -3.66 11.07 10.06
N LYS A 239 -4.13 12.29 10.31
CA LYS A 239 -3.34 13.34 10.98
C LYS A 239 -2.95 12.93 12.41
N SER A 240 -3.92 12.54 13.24
CA SER A 240 -3.66 12.17 14.63
C SER A 240 -2.77 10.93 14.73
N LEU A 241 -2.95 9.98 13.81
CA LEU A 241 -2.08 8.81 13.69
C LEU A 241 -0.64 9.21 13.36
N MET A 242 -0.43 10.08 12.38
CA MET A 242 0.92 10.52 12.03
C MET A 242 1.57 11.41 13.10
N GLU A 243 0.80 12.26 13.79
CA GLU A 243 1.30 13.04 14.92
C GLU A 243 1.78 12.12 16.06
N SER A 244 1.06 11.02 16.31
CA SER A 244 1.49 10.00 17.30
C SER A 244 2.84 9.37 16.93
N VAL A 245 3.09 9.16 15.63
CA VAL A 245 4.38 8.68 15.11
C VAL A 245 5.50 9.70 15.37
N ALA A 246 5.25 11.00 15.15
CA ALA A 246 6.24 12.03 15.43
C ALA A 246 6.66 12.09 16.91
N LEU A 247 5.72 11.81 17.83
CA LEU A 247 5.93 11.84 19.28
C LEU A 247 6.79 10.69 19.78
N ILE A 248 6.64 9.49 19.23
CA ILE A 248 7.37 8.30 19.71
C ILE A 248 8.81 8.22 19.17
N ILE A 249 9.06 8.83 18.00
CA ILE A 249 10.38 8.76 17.35
C ILE A 249 11.42 9.55 18.15
N PRO A 250 12.59 8.96 18.46
CA PRO A 250 13.61 9.65 19.22
C PRO A 250 14.23 10.78 18.40
N ILE A 251 14.69 11.82 19.08
CA ILE A 251 15.46 12.89 18.44
C ILE A 251 16.90 12.42 18.34
N PHE A 252 17.33 12.07 17.14
CA PHE A 252 18.73 11.76 16.88
C PHE A 252 19.48 13.07 16.71
N LYS A 253 20.17 13.54 17.76
CA LYS A 253 21.18 14.58 17.61
C LYS A 253 22.34 14.01 16.78
N ASN A 254 22.78 14.77 15.78
CA ASN A 254 24.07 14.53 15.14
C ASN A 254 25.20 14.88 16.11
#